data_AF-A0A9Q3V7Z1-F1
#
_entry.id   AF-A0A9Q3V7Z1-F1
#
_cell.length_a   1.000
_cell.length_b   1.000
_cell.length_c   1.000
_cell.angle_alpha   90.00
_cell.angle_beta   90.00
_cell.angle_gamma   90.00
#
_symmetry.space_group_name_H-M   'P 1'
#
loop_
_entity.id
_entity.type
_entity.pdbx_description
1 polymer ?
#
loop_
_entity_poly.entity_id
_entity_poly.type
_entity_poly.pdbx_seq_one_letter_code
_entity_poly.pdbx_strand_id
1 'polypeptide(L)'
;MNKVEFQRQLLEVMTEQKVALNRLLNILEEQHKYIIKNDVFGMEAVVEKIQEENQNVANLELKRRNLTNGLLEDKTLGRLVYELDNDDLLNAFRLVRKILEEIRLQKDTNELLIKQGISLNNRILAFLNPDRQAKTYNGYGKMKR
;
A
#
# COMPACT_ATOMS: atom_id res chain seq x y z
N MET A 1 4.57 -9.59 -33.21
CA MET A 1 5.61 -9.29 -32.21
C MET A 1 6.50 -10.52 -32.09
N ASN A 2 7.82 -10.38 -32.26
CA ASN A 2 8.77 -11.49 -32.09
C ASN A 2 8.91 -11.83 -30.59
N LYS A 3 9.19 -13.10 -30.24
CA LYS A 3 9.40 -13.54 -28.85
C LYS A 3 10.45 -12.69 -28.13
N VAL A 4 11.55 -12.36 -28.80
CA VAL A 4 12.64 -11.54 -28.25
C VAL A 4 12.18 -10.10 -27.98
N GLU A 5 11.40 -9.53 -28.90
CA GLU A 5 10.88 -8.17 -28.78
C GLU A 5 9.87 -8.05 -27.64
N PHE A 6 9.02 -9.07 -27.47
CA PHE A 6 8.08 -9.17 -26.35
C PHE A 6 8.79 -9.25 -25.00
N GLN A 7 9.78 -10.13 -24.87
CA GLN A 7 10.56 -10.27 -23.63
C GLN A 7 11.21 -8.96 -23.22
N ARG A 8 11.76 -8.22 -24.20
CA ARG A 8 12.37 -6.91 -23.96
C ARG A 8 11.33 -5.89 -23.45
N GLN A 9 10.18 -5.77 -24.11
CA GLN A 9 9.12 -4.83 -23.70
C GLN A 9 8.57 -5.16 -22.30
N LEU A 10 8.37 -6.44 -22.01
CA LEU A 10 7.89 -6.87 -20.71
C LEU A 10 8.94 -6.59 -19.61
N LEU A 11 10.22 -6.84 -19.88
CA LEU A 11 11.31 -6.54 -18.95
C LEU A 11 11.40 -5.03 -18.68
N GLU A 12 11.27 -4.20 -19.71
CA GLU A 12 11.26 -2.74 -19.58
C GLU A 12 10.13 -2.27 -18.66
N VAL A 13 8.89 -2.69 -18.94
CA VAL A 13 7.73 -2.34 -18.10
C VAL A 13 7.90 -2.84 -16.66
N MET A 14 8.41 -4.05 -16.45
CA MET A 14 8.64 -4.57 -15.09
C MET A 14 9.75 -3.82 -14.35
N THR A 15 10.75 -3.33 -15.07
CA THR A 15 11.81 -2.49 -14.50
C THR A 15 11.27 -1.11 -14.12
N GLU A 16 10.43 -0.51 -14.96
CA GLU A 16 9.71 0.73 -14.63
C GLU A 16 8.80 0.53 -13.40
N GLN A 17 8.04 -0.57 -13.35
CA GLN A 17 7.23 -0.92 -12.19
C GLN A 17 8.07 -1.02 -10.92
N LYS A 18 9.23 -1.68 -10.99
CA LYS A 18 10.16 -1.77 -9.85
C LYS A 18 10.57 -0.38 -9.34
N VAL A 19 10.86 0.55 -10.24
CA VAL A 19 11.28 1.92 -9.88
C VAL A 19 10.11 2.68 -9.23
N ALA A 20 8.93 2.65 -9.84
CA ALA A 20 7.73 3.30 -9.30
C ALA A 20 7.34 2.74 -7.91
N LEU A 21 7.38 1.42 -7.75
CA LEU A 21 7.10 0.77 -6.47
C LEU A 21 8.13 1.15 -5.39
N ASN A 22 9.42 1.24 -5.72
CA ASN A 22 10.43 1.73 -4.76
C ASN A 22 10.17 3.18 -4.34
N ARG A 23 9.74 4.04 -5.27
CA ARG A 23 9.36 5.42 -4.92
C ARG A 23 8.18 5.43 -3.96
N LEU A 24 7.16 4.63 -4.24
CA LEU A 24 6.00 4.48 -3.35
C LEU A 24 6.41 3.99 -1.96
N LEU A 25 7.30 2.98 -1.89
CA LEU A 25 7.83 2.49 -0.62
C LEU A 25 8.54 3.61 0.16
N ASN A 26 9.42 4.38 -0.49
CA ASN A 26 10.12 5.50 0.15
C ASN A 26 9.15 6.56 0.68
N ILE A 27 8.08 6.85 -0.06
CA ILE A 27 7.03 7.79 0.39
C ILE A 27 6.30 7.24 1.63
N LEU A 28 6.02 5.94 1.67
CA LEU A 28 5.42 5.31 2.86
C LEU A 28 6.37 5.29 4.07
N GLU A 29 7.67 5.16 3.85
CA GLU A 29 8.68 5.33 4.92
C GLU A 29 8.77 6.80 5.38
N GLU A 30 8.59 7.77 4.48
CA GLU A 30 8.48 9.19 4.82
C GLU A 30 7.24 9.43 5.70
N GLN A 31 6.08 8.88 5.30
CA GLN A 31 4.86 8.89 6.11
C GLN A 31 5.10 8.34 7.52
N HIS A 32 5.82 7.21 7.61
CA HIS A 32 6.15 6.59 8.89
C HIS A 32 6.94 7.53 9.82
N LYS A 33 7.91 8.26 9.27
CA LYS A 33 8.70 9.25 10.02
C LYS A 33 7.81 10.39 10.54
N TYR A 34 6.85 10.86 9.74
CA TYR A 34 5.90 11.88 10.18
C TYR A 34 4.95 11.37 11.28
N ILE A 35 4.46 10.13 11.15
CA ILE A 35 3.62 9.48 12.19
C ILE A 35 4.37 9.43 13.52
N ILE A 36 5.62 8.97 13.54
CA ILE A 36 6.43 8.89 14.77
C ILE A 36 6.62 10.28 15.39
N LYS A 37 6.82 11.31 14.57
CA LYS A 37 7.01 12.69 15.04
C LYS A 37 5.71 13.40 15.42
N ASN A 38 4.55 12.78 15.21
CA ASN A 38 3.24 13.42 15.29
C ASN A 38 3.13 14.70 14.42
N ASP A 39 3.79 14.70 13.26
CA ASP A 39 3.78 15.82 12.32
C ASP A 39 2.58 15.71 11.39
N VAL A 40 1.48 16.35 11.79
CA VAL A 40 0.19 16.30 11.06
C VAL A 40 0.32 16.95 9.68
N PHE A 41 1.06 18.05 9.55
CA PHE A 41 1.24 18.73 8.26
C PHE A 41 2.10 17.89 7.31
N GLY A 42 3.16 17.25 7.83
CA GLY A 42 3.95 16.28 7.06
C GLY A 42 3.11 15.09 6.59
N MET A 43 2.21 14.59 7.45
CA MET A 43 1.27 13.52 7.07
C MET A 43 0.31 13.97 5.96
N GLU A 44 -0.21 15.19 6.01
CA GLU A 44 -1.10 15.76 4.98
C GLU A 44 -0.37 15.93 3.65
N ALA A 45 0.83 16.50 3.65
CA ALA A 45 1.64 16.70 2.43
C ALA A 45 1.99 15.39 1.71
N VAL A 46 2.15 14.29 2.46
CA VAL A 46 2.46 12.98 1.87
C VAL A 46 1.26 12.34 1.17
N VAL A 47 0.01 12.73 1.50
CA VAL A 47 -1.19 12.17 0.85
C VAL A 47 -1.17 12.41 -0.67
N GLU A 48 -0.86 13.64 -1.10
CA GLU A 48 -0.78 13.98 -2.52
C GLU A 48 0.31 13.18 -3.24
N LYS A 49 1.50 13.07 -2.62
CA LYS A 49 2.62 12.26 -3.16
C LYS A 49 2.22 10.79 -3.34
N ILE A 50 1.54 10.21 -2.36
CA ILE A 50 1.04 8.82 -2.44
C ILE A 50 0.04 8.68 -3.58
N GLN A 51 -0.88 9.64 -3.73
CA GLN A 51 -1.91 9.60 -4.77
C GLN A 51 -1.32 9.67 -6.18
N GLU A 52 -0.35 10.56 -6.40
CA GLU A 52 0.36 10.70 -7.66
C GLU A 52 1.13 9.41 -8.02
N GLU A 53 1.91 8.87 -7.09
CA GLU A 53 2.69 7.65 -7.36
C GLU A 53 1.78 6.42 -7.54
N ASN A 54 0.63 6.36 -6.83
CA ASN A 54 -0.37 5.31 -7.07
C ASN A 54 -0.95 5.37 -8.49
N GLN A 55 -1.22 6.57 -9.03
CA GLN A 55 -1.65 6.72 -10.43
C GLN A 55 -0.56 6.24 -11.39
N ASN A 56 0.71 6.57 -11.11
CA ASN A 56 1.83 6.10 -11.92
C ASN A 56 1.93 4.56 -11.91
N VAL A 57 1.88 3.93 -10.74
CA VAL A 57 1.89 2.46 -10.59
C VAL A 57 0.71 1.82 -11.32
N ALA A 58 -0.50 2.40 -11.20
CA ALA A 58 -1.69 1.93 -11.91
C ALA A 58 -1.52 2.00 -13.43
N ASN A 59 -0.97 3.08 -13.96
CA ASN A 59 -0.70 3.22 -15.39
C ASN A 59 0.30 2.17 -15.90
N LEU A 60 1.37 1.90 -15.13
CA LEU A 60 2.35 0.86 -15.47
C LEU A 60 1.75 -0.54 -15.41
N GLU A 61 0.88 -0.81 -14.43
CA GLU A 61 0.15 -2.07 -14.35
C GLU A 61 -0.82 -2.25 -15.53
N LEU A 62 -1.51 -1.21 -15.98
CA LEU A 62 -2.34 -1.25 -17.19
C LEU A 62 -1.49 -1.53 -18.44
N LYS A 63 -0.33 -0.87 -18.59
CA LYS A 63 0.61 -1.17 -19.68
C LYS A 63 1.02 -2.65 -19.66
N ARG A 64 1.41 -3.17 -18.50
CA ARG A 64 1.78 -4.59 -18.34
C ARG A 64 0.62 -5.53 -18.68
N ARG A 65 -0.59 -5.23 -18.22
CA ARG A 65 -1.80 -6.02 -18.54
C ARG A 65 -2.10 -6.00 -20.03
N ASN A 66 -1.98 -4.86 -20.69
CA ASN A 66 -2.17 -4.77 -22.14
C ASN A 66 -1.13 -5.61 -22.91
N LEU A 67 0.13 -5.60 -22.50
CA LEU A 67 1.19 -6.44 -23.09
C LEU A 67 0.94 -7.94 -22.90
N THR A 68 0.36 -8.31 -21.75
CA THR A 68 0.14 -9.72 -21.39
C THR A 68 -1.29 -10.20 -21.67
N ASN A 69 -2.13 -9.35 -22.24
CA ASN A 69 -3.51 -9.67 -22.57
C ASN A 69 -3.57 -10.80 -23.59
N GLY A 70 -4.48 -11.75 -23.40
CA GLY A 70 -4.60 -12.95 -24.25
C GLY A 70 -3.49 -14.01 -24.07
N LEU A 71 -2.46 -13.76 -23.26
CA LEU A 71 -1.40 -14.74 -22.93
C LEU A 71 -1.60 -15.41 -21.57
N LEU A 72 -2.52 -14.88 -20.77
CA LEU A 72 -2.75 -15.25 -19.37
C LEU A 72 -4.04 -16.07 -19.14
N GLU A 73 -4.70 -16.56 -20.20
CA GLU A 73 -6.03 -17.21 -20.10
C GLU A 73 -6.10 -18.25 -18.97
N ASP A 74 -5.15 -19.20 -18.94
CA ASP A 74 -5.06 -20.22 -17.89
C ASP A 74 -3.78 -20.12 -17.03
N LYS A 75 -2.99 -19.06 -17.22
CA LYS A 75 -1.64 -18.94 -16.65
C LYS A 75 -1.52 -17.72 -15.75
N THR A 76 -0.86 -17.90 -14.61
CA THR A 76 -0.44 -16.76 -13.78
C THR A 76 0.72 -16.03 -14.46
N LEU A 77 0.91 -14.75 -14.15
CA LEU A 77 2.07 -13.98 -14.62
C LEU A 77 3.38 -14.68 -14.26
N GLY A 78 3.47 -15.28 -13.07
CA GLY A 78 4.66 -16.02 -12.64
C GLY A 78 4.94 -17.24 -13.53
N ARG A 79 3.90 -17.97 -13.95
CA ARG A 79 4.03 -19.10 -14.88
C ARG A 79 4.45 -18.63 -16.27
N LEU A 80 3.87 -17.53 -16.76
CA LEU A 80 4.25 -16.92 -18.03
C LEU A 80 5.74 -16.52 -18.04
N VAL A 81 6.20 -15.82 -16.99
CA VAL A 81 7.61 -15.42 -16.86
C VAL A 81 8.54 -16.62 -16.81
N TYR A 82 8.16 -17.69 -16.12
CA TYR A 82 8.95 -18.92 -16.05
C TYR A 82 9.07 -19.63 -17.42
N GLU A 83 7.98 -19.70 -18.18
CA GLU A 83 7.97 -20.32 -19.52
C GLU A 83 8.73 -19.51 -20.58
N LEU A 84 8.94 -18.21 -20.33
CA LEU A 84 9.73 -17.37 -21.23
C LEU A 84 11.24 -17.68 -21.14
N ASP A 85 11.69 -18.40 -20.11
CA ASP A 85 13.08 -18.86 -19.93
C ASP A 85 14.10 -17.72 -20.09
N ASN A 86 13.81 -16.60 -19.43
CA ASN A 86 14.64 -15.40 -19.42
C ASN A 86 14.96 -15.02 -17.97
N ASP A 87 16.23 -15.15 -17.59
CA ASP A 87 16.69 -14.92 -16.23
C ASP A 87 16.49 -13.48 -15.75
N ASP A 88 16.72 -12.50 -16.62
CA ASP A 88 16.54 -11.07 -16.28
C ASP A 88 15.08 -10.77 -15.96
N LEU A 89 14.16 -11.32 -16.76
CA LEU A 89 12.73 -11.16 -16.54
C LEU A 89 12.27 -11.86 -15.25
N LEU A 90 12.78 -13.07 -15.00
CA LEU A 90 12.49 -13.80 -13.77
C LEU A 90 13.00 -13.05 -12.53
N ASN A 91 14.19 -12.46 -12.61
CA ASN A 91 14.75 -11.61 -11.56
C ASN A 91 13.93 -10.34 -11.36
N ALA A 92 13.54 -9.64 -12.43
CA ALA A 92 12.67 -8.47 -12.35
C ALA A 92 11.32 -8.81 -11.69
N PHE A 93 10.70 -9.93 -12.06
CA PHE A 93 9.46 -10.41 -11.44
C PHE A 93 9.61 -10.67 -9.93
N ARG A 94 10.68 -11.35 -9.53
CA ARG A 94 10.97 -11.63 -8.11
C ARG A 94 11.17 -10.33 -7.32
N LEU A 95 11.90 -9.38 -7.86
CA LEU A 95 12.13 -8.07 -7.22
C LEU A 95 10.84 -7.26 -7.08
N VAL A 96 10.02 -7.20 -8.13
CA VAL A 96 8.70 -6.54 -8.07
C VAL A 96 7.82 -7.17 -6.99
N ARG A 97 7.75 -8.51 -6.92
CA ARG A 97 7.00 -9.20 -5.86
C ARG A 97 7.54 -8.88 -4.46
N LYS A 98 8.86 -8.86 -4.29
CA LYS A 98 9.49 -8.53 -3.01
C LYS A 98 9.08 -7.13 -2.54
N ILE A 99 9.19 -6.13 -3.42
CA ILE A 99 8.86 -4.74 -3.10
C ILE A 99 7.36 -4.60 -2.80
N LEU A 100 6.48 -5.33 -3.50
CA LEU A 100 5.05 -5.32 -3.20
C LEU A 100 4.74 -5.81 -1.77
N GLU A 101 5.43 -6.84 -1.29
CA GLU A 101 5.28 -7.30 0.09
C GLU A 101 5.84 -6.28 1.10
N GLU A 102 6.97 -5.64 0.78
CA GLU A 102 7.54 -4.55 1.61
C GLU A 102 6.57 -3.36 1.71
N ILE A 103 5.97 -2.93 0.60
CA ILE A 103 4.94 -1.88 0.56
C ILE A 103 3.74 -2.26 1.41
N ARG A 104 3.26 -3.52 1.30
CA ARG A 104 2.13 -4.00 2.08
C ARG A 104 2.43 -3.93 3.57
N LEU A 105 3.59 -4.44 4.00
CA LEU A 105 4.01 -4.41 5.40
C LEU A 105 4.14 -2.98 5.92
N GLN A 106 4.76 -2.09 5.16
CA GLN A 106 4.96 -0.69 5.56
C GLN A 106 3.61 0.04 5.68
N LYS A 107 2.70 -0.17 4.73
CA LYS A 107 1.35 0.39 4.75
C LYS A 107 0.58 -0.09 5.98
N ASP A 108 0.55 -1.41 6.22
CA ASP A 108 -0.17 -2.00 7.34
C ASP A 108 0.37 -1.49 8.68
N THR A 109 1.69 -1.30 8.77
CA THR A 109 2.36 -0.71 9.94
C THR A 109 1.95 0.75 10.16
N ASN A 110 1.96 1.57 9.11
CA ASN A 110 1.56 2.98 9.19
C ASN A 110 0.08 3.11 9.59
N GLU A 111 -0.80 2.31 8.99
CA GLU A 111 -2.23 2.29 9.31
C GLU A 111 -2.48 1.91 10.78
N LEU A 112 -1.76 0.90 11.28
CA LEU A 112 -1.85 0.48 12.67
C LEU A 112 -1.45 1.62 13.64
N LEU A 113 -0.33 2.29 13.38
CA LEU A 113 0.16 3.38 14.23
C LEU A 113 -0.83 4.57 14.26
N ILE A 114 -1.39 4.93 13.11
CA ILE A 114 -2.42 5.98 13.02
C ILE A 114 -3.65 5.59 13.85
N LYS A 115 -4.14 4.35 13.71
CA LYS A 115 -5.28 3.85 14.50
C LYS A 115 -5.01 3.87 16.00
N GLN A 116 -3.80 3.50 16.41
CA GLN A 116 -3.37 3.56 17.82
C GLN A 116 -3.40 5.00 18.34
N GLY A 117 -2.87 5.97 17.57
CA GLY A 117 -2.92 7.38 17.92
C GLY A 117 -4.34 7.91 18.09
N ILE A 118 -5.25 7.57 17.18
CA ILE A 118 -6.68 7.93 17.27
C ILE A 118 -7.32 7.31 18.52
N SER A 119 -7.06 6.02 18.79
CA SER A 119 -7.60 5.36 19.98
C SER A 119 -7.11 6.01 21.27
N LEU A 120 -5.86 6.47 21.33
CA LEU A 120 -5.31 7.16 22.50
C LEU A 120 -5.96 8.54 22.67
N ASN A 121 -6.06 9.32 21.59
CA ASN A 121 -6.69 10.64 21.60
C ASN A 121 -8.15 10.56 22.07
N ASN A 122 -8.91 9.57 21.60
CA ASN A 122 -10.29 9.35 22.04
C ASN A 122 -10.38 9.06 23.55
N ARG A 123 -9.44 8.29 24.11
CA ARG A 123 -9.38 8.05 25.56
C ARG A 123 -9.08 9.33 26.32
N ILE A 124 -8.12 10.14 25.84
CA ILE A 124 -7.78 11.43 26.45
C ILE A 124 -8.98 12.37 26.42
N LEU A 125 -9.70 12.47 25.29
CA LEU A 125 -10.93 13.26 25.19
C LEU A 125 -12.00 12.81 26.19
N ALA A 126 -12.19 11.50 26.35
CA ALA A 126 -13.12 10.95 27.34
C ALA A 126 -12.69 11.24 28.79
N PHE A 127 -11.38 11.31 29.08
CA PHE A 127 -10.87 11.73 30.37
C PHE A 127 -11.04 13.23 30.63
N LEU A 128 -10.86 14.07 29.60
CA LEU A 128 -11.04 15.53 29.70
C LEU A 128 -12.51 15.92 29.86
N ASN A 129 -13.39 15.25 29.10
CA ASN A 129 -14.84 15.42 29.15
C ASN A 129 -15.50 14.12 29.65
N PRO A 130 -15.30 13.75 30.92
CA PRO A 130 -15.95 12.57 31.46
C PRO A 130 -17.45 12.83 31.49
N ASP A 131 -18.24 11.83 31.11
CA ASP A 131 -19.68 11.89 31.34
C ASP A 131 -19.92 11.86 32.85
N ARG A 132 -20.25 13.02 33.41
CA ARG A 132 -20.48 13.22 34.85
C ARG A 132 -21.94 12.98 35.22
N GLN A 133 -22.80 12.58 34.29
CA GLN A 133 -24.16 12.19 34.64
C GLN A 133 -24.08 11.03 35.64
N ALA A 134 -24.74 11.20 36.78
CA ALA A 134 -24.92 10.10 37.71
C ALA A 134 -25.62 8.96 36.95
N LYS A 135 -24.95 7.81 36.84
CA LYS A 135 -25.55 6.58 36.31
C LYS A 135 -26.63 6.13 37.27
N THR A 136 -27.78 6.78 37.15
CA THR A 136 -28.96 6.48 37.93
C THR A 136 -29.62 5.27 37.28
N TYR A 137 -30.03 4.33 38.12
CA TYR A 137 -30.90 3.26 37.68
C TYR A 137 -32.18 3.88 37.13
N ASN A 138 -32.60 3.44 35.94
CA ASN A 138 -33.96 3.72 35.51
C ASN A 138 -34.97 3.01 36.44
N GLY A 139 -36.26 3.33 36.34
CA GLY A 139 -37.31 2.72 37.20
C GLY A 139 -37.41 1.19 37.15
N TYR A 140 -36.66 0.52 36.25
CA TYR A 140 -36.54 -0.92 36.12
C TYR A 140 -35.22 -1.49 36.65
N GLY A 141 -34.41 -0.70 37.36
CA GLY A 141 -33.14 -1.15 37.91
C GLY A 141 -32.04 -1.38 36.85
N LYS A 142 -32.20 -0.85 35.62
CA LYS A 142 -31.16 -0.91 34.59
C LYS A 142 -30.39 0.40 34.57
N MET A 143 -29.05 0.32 34.68
CA MET A 143 -28.21 1.50 34.48
C MET A 143 -28.35 1.99 33.04
N LYS A 144 -28.66 3.27 32.85
CA LYS A 144 -28.48 3.93 31.55
C LYS A 144 -26.98 3.92 31.23
N ARG A 145 -26.62 3.35 30.08
CA ARG A 145 -25.25 3.36 29.56
C ARG A 145 -24.89 4.74 29.05
#